data_AF-A0A0K0E227-F1
#
_entry.id   AF-A0A0K0E227-F1
#
_cell.length_a   1.000
_cell.length_b   1.000
_cell.length_c   1.000
_cell.angle_alpha   90.00
_cell.angle_beta   90.00
_cell.angle_gamma   90.00
#
_symmetry.space_group_name_H-M   'P 1'
#
loop_
_entity.id
_entity.type
_entity.pdbx_description
1 polymer ?
#
loop_
_entity_poly.entity_id
_entity_poly.type
_entity_poly.pdbx_seq_one_letter_code
_entity_poly.pdbx_strand_id
1 'polypeptide(L)'
;MNLKELFHQIVEGEIKKCNNDSNDKDNKLKEIKNIFDSSKLKFVITFSSYISLSQLELFYYKPDGTLEDNSYITRLQVAYGKSRKNTETDVKLRNDRWIIFEELCRNTDFFSDKKMRERDPQLYDIMIGNYLNDKEKEELKPNPINSGFSGVMQQFADSERISQRKCQDNYMMKLYEEVVIKGNTKLLDNEDIVEEEKEDNKDSNKEFLRNEFLNIMKQRFINGEDSQFFDYDSYKIKDKKKLNDLIERDLEDSYFDED
;
A
#
# COMPACT_ATOMS: atom_id res chain seq x y z
N MET A 1 -27.44 -7.66 14.87
CA MET A 1 -26.46 -8.35 15.72
C MET A 1 -25.69 -7.29 16.50
N ASN A 2 -25.50 -7.48 17.79
CA ASN A 2 -24.72 -6.55 18.64
C ASN A 2 -23.27 -7.03 18.82
N LEU A 3 -22.42 -6.17 19.39
CA LEU A 3 -20.99 -6.42 19.58
C LEU A 3 -20.70 -7.65 20.48
N LYS A 4 -21.54 -7.91 21.49
CA LYS A 4 -21.45 -9.11 22.34
C LYS A 4 -21.73 -10.39 21.56
N GLU A 5 -22.81 -10.39 20.77
CA GLU A 5 -23.16 -11.53 19.92
C GLU A 5 -22.05 -11.81 18.90
N LEU A 6 -21.44 -10.77 18.32
CA LEU A 6 -20.30 -10.91 17.41
C LEU A 6 -19.10 -11.58 18.09
N PHE A 7 -18.77 -11.18 19.32
CA PHE A 7 -17.70 -11.83 20.08
C PHE A 7 -17.97 -13.31 20.32
N HIS A 8 -19.20 -13.68 20.66
CA HIS A 8 -19.56 -15.09 20.82
C HIS A 8 -19.47 -15.86 19.48
N GLN A 9 -19.89 -15.27 18.36
CA GLN A 9 -19.73 -15.87 17.04
C GLN A 9 -18.25 -16.13 16.70
N ILE A 10 -17.37 -15.18 16.99
CA ILE A 10 -15.93 -15.32 16.76
C ILE A 10 -15.36 -16.44 17.64
N VAL A 11 -15.69 -16.45 18.94
CA VAL A 11 -15.26 -17.52 19.87
C VAL A 11 -15.68 -18.90 19.36
N GLU A 12 -16.92 -19.06 18.90
CA GLU A 12 -17.40 -20.33 18.35
C GLU A 12 -16.67 -20.74 17.08
N GLY A 13 -16.31 -19.78 16.21
CA GLY A 13 -15.52 -20.03 15.02
C GLY A 13 -14.10 -20.48 15.34
N GLU A 14 -13.44 -19.78 16.25
CA GLU A 14 -12.05 -20.08 16.66
C GLU A 14 -11.93 -21.44 17.36
N ILE A 15 -12.87 -21.77 18.26
CA ILE A 15 -12.85 -23.06 18.95
C ILE A 15 -13.06 -24.23 17.99
N LYS A 16 -13.91 -24.05 16.98
CA LYS A 16 -14.10 -25.05 15.92
C LYS A 16 -12.83 -25.30 15.12
N LYS A 17 -11.96 -24.29 14.94
CA LYS A 17 -10.65 -24.48 14.30
C LYS A 17 -9.69 -25.28 15.19
N CYS A 18 -9.66 -25.00 16.49
CA CYS A 18 -8.68 -25.61 17.41
C CYS A 18 -9.07 -26.98 17.99
N ASN A 19 -10.24 -27.56 17.66
CA ASN A 19 -10.75 -28.82 18.24
C ASN A 19 -10.72 -28.88 19.79
N ASN A 20 -10.93 -27.75 20.48
CA ASN A 20 -10.82 -27.67 21.95
C ASN A 20 -12.16 -27.61 22.69
N ASP A 21 -12.17 -28.12 23.92
CA ASP A 21 -13.35 -28.36 24.76
C ASP A 21 -13.94 -27.10 25.44
N SER A 22 -15.19 -27.22 25.89
CA SER A 22 -16.07 -26.11 26.35
C SER A 22 -15.52 -25.17 27.43
N ASN A 23 -14.51 -25.56 28.22
CA ASN A 23 -13.94 -24.71 29.27
C ASN A 23 -13.04 -23.58 28.70
N ASP A 24 -12.72 -23.66 27.41
CA ASP A 24 -11.89 -22.69 26.70
C ASP A 24 -12.68 -21.44 26.25
N LYS A 25 -14.02 -21.53 26.21
CA LYS A 25 -14.91 -20.45 25.72
C LYS A 25 -14.77 -19.14 26.50
N ASP A 26 -14.80 -19.20 27.82
CA ASP A 26 -14.77 -18.00 28.66
C ASP A 26 -13.40 -17.33 28.65
N ASN A 27 -12.33 -18.12 28.59
CA ASN A 27 -10.97 -17.62 28.46
C ASN A 27 -10.76 -16.96 27.09
N LYS A 28 -11.18 -17.62 26.01
CA LYS A 28 -11.09 -17.05 24.66
C LYS A 28 -11.94 -15.79 24.52
N LEU A 29 -13.12 -15.74 25.13
CA LEU A 29 -13.96 -14.55 25.14
C LEU A 29 -13.27 -13.37 25.85
N LYS A 30 -12.55 -13.61 26.95
CA LYS A 30 -11.73 -12.58 27.62
C LYS A 30 -10.58 -12.12 26.73
N GLU A 31 -9.88 -13.03 26.07
CA GLU A 31 -8.77 -12.72 25.17
C GLU A 31 -9.23 -11.84 24.00
N ILE A 32 -10.32 -12.23 23.33
CA ILE A 32 -10.94 -11.48 22.22
C ILE A 32 -11.35 -10.07 22.67
N LYS A 33 -11.95 -9.92 23.86
CA LYS A 33 -12.28 -8.61 24.43
C LYS A 33 -11.04 -7.77 24.70
N ASN A 34 -9.98 -8.35 25.26
CA ASN A 34 -8.73 -7.63 25.48
C ASN A 34 -8.12 -7.13 24.16
N ILE A 35 -8.15 -7.93 23.10
CA ILE A 35 -7.69 -7.50 21.78
C ILE A 35 -8.54 -6.32 21.28
N PHE A 36 -9.87 -6.41 21.41
CA PHE A 36 -10.79 -5.34 21.02
C PHE A 36 -10.53 -4.03 21.77
N ASP A 37 -10.42 -4.11 23.10
CA ASP A 37 -10.20 -2.96 23.97
C ASP A 37 -8.82 -2.33 23.74
N SER A 38 -7.82 -3.14 23.39
CA SER A 38 -6.48 -2.64 23.06
C SER A 38 -6.42 -1.91 21.70
N SER A 39 -7.08 -2.46 20.67
CA SER A 39 -7.08 -1.89 19.33
C SER A 39 -8.16 -2.53 18.47
N LYS A 40 -9.22 -1.76 18.16
CA LYS A 40 -10.25 -2.16 17.19
C LYS A 40 -9.66 -2.46 15.81
N LEU A 41 -8.61 -1.74 15.41
CA LEU A 41 -7.89 -1.96 14.14
C LEU A 41 -7.24 -3.34 14.12
N LYS A 42 -6.50 -3.69 15.17
CA LYS A 42 -5.89 -5.03 15.30
C LYS A 42 -6.97 -6.10 15.31
N PHE A 43 -8.05 -5.87 16.06
CA PHE A 43 -9.18 -6.79 16.13
C PHE A 43 -9.79 -7.08 14.75
N VAL A 44 -10.08 -6.02 13.98
CA VAL A 44 -10.67 -6.15 12.64
C VAL A 44 -9.74 -6.90 11.70
N ILE A 45 -8.43 -6.66 11.78
CA ILE A 45 -7.45 -7.39 10.97
C ILE A 45 -7.48 -8.89 11.31
N THR A 46 -7.33 -9.21 12.60
CA THR A 46 -7.23 -10.60 13.09
C THR A 46 -8.51 -11.39 12.82
N PHE A 47 -9.69 -10.81 13.05
CA PHE A 47 -10.97 -11.52 12.97
C PHE A 47 -11.81 -11.17 11.75
N SER A 48 -11.21 -10.56 10.72
CA SER A 48 -11.89 -10.12 9.49
C SER A 48 -12.71 -11.23 8.80
N SER A 49 -12.28 -12.49 8.90
CA SER A 49 -12.94 -13.65 8.30
C SER A 49 -14.33 -13.93 8.90
N TYR A 50 -14.55 -13.58 10.17
CA TYR A 50 -15.81 -13.79 10.88
C TYR A 50 -16.75 -12.58 10.82
N ILE A 51 -16.22 -11.41 10.42
CA ILE A 51 -16.94 -10.15 10.39
C ILE A 51 -17.56 -9.98 9.00
N SER A 52 -18.85 -9.68 8.94
CA SER A 52 -19.53 -9.27 7.70
C SER A 52 -19.41 -7.76 7.48
N LEU A 53 -19.69 -7.30 6.24
CA LEU A 53 -19.63 -5.87 5.92
C LEU A 53 -20.61 -5.04 6.77
N SER A 54 -21.79 -5.59 7.09
CA SER A 54 -22.77 -4.92 7.95
C SER A 54 -22.37 -4.95 9.44
N GLN A 55 -21.63 -5.95 9.88
CA GLN A 55 -21.10 -6.01 11.24
C GLN A 55 -19.91 -5.04 11.44
N LEU A 56 -19.19 -4.68 10.39
CA LEU A 56 -18.08 -3.73 10.46
C LEU A 56 -18.54 -2.33 10.96
N GLU A 57 -19.79 -1.95 10.68
CA GLU A 57 -20.35 -0.68 11.13
C GLU A 57 -20.41 -0.56 12.66
N LEU A 58 -20.45 -1.69 13.39
CA LEU A 58 -20.40 -1.71 14.85
C LEU A 58 -19.10 -1.12 15.41
N PHE A 59 -18.02 -1.10 14.62
CA PHE A 59 -16.71 -0.61 15.04
C PHE A 59 -16.54 0.90 14.85
N TYR A 60 -17.47 1.55 14.13
CA TYR A 60 -17.44 3.00 13.86
C TYR A 60 -17.91 3.84 15.04
N TYR A 61 -18.32 3.22 16.13
CA TYR A 61 -18.80 3.93 17.31
C TYR A 61 -17.82 3.80 18.47
N LYS A 62 -17.59 4.90 19.18
CA LYS A 62 -16.84 4.94 20.43
C LYS A 62 -17.65 4.32 21.58
N PRO A 63 -17.02 4.01 22.73
CA PRO A 63 -17.72 3.47 23.89
C PRO A 63 -18.87 4.36 24.42
N ASP A 64 -18.81 5.66 24.16
CA ASP A 64 -19.84 6.65 24.52
C ASP A 64 -21.01 6.72 23.51
N GLY A 65 -20.94 5.96 22.41
CA GLY A 65 -21.94 5.94 21.35
C GLY A 65 -21.75 7.00 20.27
N THR A 66 -20.71 7.84 20.36
CA THR A 66 -20.40 8.82 19.31
C THR A 66 -19.70 8.16 18.12
N LEU A 67 -19.87 8.71 16.92
CA LEU A 67 -19.19 8.22 15.72
C LEU A 67 -17.68 8.52 15.80
N GLU A 68 -16.86 7.57 15.37
CA GLU A 68 -15.44 7.78 15.10
C GLU A 68 -15.25 8.76 13.93
N ASP A 69 -14.07 9.36 13.84
CA ASP A 69 -13.77 10.26 12.74
C ASP A 69 -13.66 9.50 11.39
N ASN A 70 -13.93 10.22 10.29
CA ASN A 70 -13.91 9.63 8.94
C ASN A 70 -12.57 8.99 8.59
N SER A 71 -11.45 9.54 9.09
CA SER A 71 -10.11 8.98 8.83
C SER A 71 -9.96 7.62 9.53
N TYR A 72 -10.40 7.51 10.79
CA TYR A 72 -10.42 6.25 11.52
C TYR A 72 -11.33 5.20 10.87
N ILE A 73 -12.54 5.58 10.48
CA ILE A 73 -13.49 4.70 9.78
C ILE A 73 -12.88 4.20 8.47
N THR A 74 -12.24 5.09 7.70
CA THR A 74 -11.54 4.72 6.46
C THR A 74 -10.43 3.71 6.74
N ARG A 75 -9.63 3.90 7.81
CA ARG A 75 -8.59 2.94 8.20
C ARG A 75 -9.17 1.58 8.55
N LEU A 76 -10.29 1.50 9.26
CA LEU A 76 -10.98 0.25 9.55
C LEU A 76 -11.45 -0.45 8.27
N GLN A 77 -12.05 0.29 7.34
CA GLN A 77 -12.51 -0.24 6.05
C GLN A 77 -11.34 -0.79 5.21
N VAL A 78 -10.23 -0.04 5.14
CA VAL A 78 -9.02 -0.47 4.44
C VAL A 78 -8.43 -1.72 5.09
N ALA A 79 -8.33 -1.75 6.43
CA ALA A 79 -7.80 -2.89 7.16
C ALA A 79 -8.66 -4.16 6.98
N TYR A 80 -9.98 -4.01 7.06
CA TYR A 80 -10.94 -5.09 6.80
C TYR A 80 -10.83 -5.61 5.36
N GLY A 81 -10.79 -4.71 4.38
CA GLY A 81 -10.65 -5.06 2.97
C GLY A 81 -9.33 -5.78 2.67
N LYS A 82 -8.21 -5.31 3.23
CA LYS A 82 -6.90 -5.97 3.07
C LYS A 82 -6.85 -7.35 3.68
N SER A 83 -7.41 -7.53 4.88
CA SER A 83 -7.34 -8.80 5.59
C SER A 83 -8.17 -9.91 4.92
N ARG A 84 -9.25 -9.55 4.22
CA ARG A 84 -10.01 -10.50 3.40
C ARG A 84 -9.37 -10.80 2.05
N LYS A 85 -8.42 -9.98 1.59
CA LYS A 85 -7.71 -10.27 0.35
C LYS A 85 -6.80 -11.48 0.53
N ASN A 86 -6.20 -11.74 1.69
CA ASN A 86 -5.31 -12.89 1.97
C ASN A 86 -5.97 -14.29 1.95
N THR A 87 -6.75 -14.58 0.92
CA THR A 87 -7.20 -15.93 0.55
C THR A 87 -6.09 -16.61 -0.24
N GLU A 88 -6.01 -17.94 -0.22
CA GLU A 88 -5.06 -18.70 -1.06
C GLU A 88 -5.07 -18.24 -2.52
N THR A 89 -6.25 -17.90 -3.06
CA THR A 89 -6.38 -17.37 -4.42
C THR A 89 -5.68 -16.04 -4.62
N ASP A 90 -5.71 -15.13 -3.64
CA ASP A 90 -5.01 -13.84 -3.73
C ASP A 90 -3.51 -13.99 -3.51
N VAL A 91 -3.08 -14.87 -2.60
CA VAL A 91 -1.66 -15.21 -2.41
C VAL A 91 -1.08 -15.70 -3.74
N LYS A 92 -1.76 -16.66 -4.38
CA LYS A 92 -1.38 -17.14 -5.71
C LYS A 92 -1.33 -16.02 -6.75
N LEU A 93 -2.35 -15.16 -6.82
CA LEU A 93 -2.37 -14.03 -7.76
C LEU A 93 -1.25 -13.02 -7.49
N ARG A 94 -0.92 -12.76 -6.22
CA ARG A 94 0.20 -11.89 -5.84
C ARG A 94 1.54 -12.50 -6.23
N ASN A 95 1.70 -13.81 -6.07
CA ASN A 95 2.90 -14.54 -6.47
C ASN A 95 3.09 -14.52 -7.99
N ASP A 96 2.00 -14.80 -8.73
CA ASP A 96 1.98 -14.69 -10.19
C ASP A 96 2.41 -13.27 -10.61
N ARG A 97 1.80 -12.23 -10.02
CA ARG A 97 2.13 -10.83 -10.32
C ARG A 97 3.53 -10.43 -9.89
N TRP A 98 4.08 -11.01 -8.83
CA TRP A 98 5.45 -10.77 -8.40
C TRP A 98 6.46 -11.32 -9.42
N ILE A 99 6.21 -12.52 -9.95
CA ILE A 99 7.03 -13.09 -11.03
C ILE A 99 6.94 -12.23 -12.29
N ILE A 100 5.74 -11.80 -12.66
CA ILE A 100 5.53 -10.89 -13.80
C ILE A 100 6.29 -9.58 -13.58
N PHE A 101 6.20 -8.99 -12.39
CA PHE A 101 6.92 -7.76 -12.03
C PHE A 101 8.43 -7.91 -12.28
N GLU A 102 9.05 -8.97 -11.78
CA GLU A 102 10.47 -9.21 -12.01
C GLU A 102 10.82 -9.45 -13.48
N GLU A 103 9.99 -10.21 -14.22
CA GLU A 103 10.18 -10.41 -15.66
C GLU A 103 10.12 -9.08 -16.41
N LEU A 104 9.18 -8.20 -16.06
CA LEU A 104 9.04 -6.87 -16.67
C LEU A 104 10.22 -5.96 -16.34
N CYS A 105 10.67 -5.93 -15.08
CA CYS A 105 11.84 -5.16 -14.67
C CYS A 105 13.12 -5.57 -15.41
N ARG A 106 13.25 -6.85 -15.79
CA ARG A 106 14.43 -7.36 -16.50
C ARG A 106 14.34 -7.19 -18.01
N ASN A 107 13.15 -7.39 -18.58
CA ASN A 107 13.00 -7.59 -20.03
C ASN A 107 12.34 -6.42 -20.76
N THR A 108 11.73 -5.48 -20.04
CA THR A 108 10.93 -4.39 -20.63
C THR A 108 11.24 -3.05 -19.96
N ASP A 109 10.72 -1.97 -20.53
CA ASP A 109 10.80 -0.62 -19.97
C ASP A 109 9.59 -0.25 -19.11
N PHE A 110 8.72 -1.20 -18.75
CA PHE A 110 7.45 -0.94 -18.05
C PHE A 110 7.63 -0.26 -16.68
N PHE A 111 8.73 -0.55 -15.98
CA PHE A 111 9.13 0.10 -14.72
C PHE A 111 10.30 1.09 -14.91
N SER A 112 10.51 1.58 -16.14
CA SER A 112 11.40 2.72 -16.36
C SER A 112 10.77 3.99 -15.80
N ASP A 113 11.61 4.96 -15.43
CA ASP A 113 11.19 6.27 -14.93
C ASP A 113 10.15 6.93 -15.85
N LYS A 114 10.39 6.87 -17.16
CA LYS A 114 9.46 7.41 -18.16
C LYS A 114 8.08 6.75 -18.08
N LYS A 115 8.02 5.41 -18.03
CA LYS A 115 6.76 4.66 -17.98
C LYS A 115 6.04 4.81 -16.65
N MET A 116 6.77 4.86 -15.54
CA MET A 116 6.15 5.10 -14.25
C MET A 116 5.63 6.54 -14.12
N ARG A 117 6.32 7.53 -14.70
CA ARG A 117 5.84 8.91 -14.79
C ARG A 117 4.58 9.03 -15.65
N GLU A 118 4.48 8.30 -16.76
CA GLU A 118 3.26 8.25 -17.58
C GLU A 118 2.05 7.72 -16.78
N ARG A 119 2.28 6.78 -15.85
CA ARG A 119 1.24 6.16 -15.02
C ARG A 119 0.80 7.04 -13.84
N ASP A 120 1.74 7.65 -13.13
CA ASP A 120 1.46 8.59 -12.03
C ASP A 120 2.39 9.81 -12.10
N PRO A 121 2.07 10.80 -12.96
CA PRO A 121 2.90 11.97 -13.15
C PRO A 121 3.09 12.78 -11.87
N GLN A 122 2.04 12.84 -11.04
CA GLN A 122 2.05 13.62 -9.81
C GLN A 122 3.01 13.03 -8.79
N LEU A 123 2.86 11.74 -8.51
CA LEU A 123 3.70 11.07 -7.52
C LEU A 123 5.16 11.04 -7.99
N TYR A 124 5.41 10.83 -9.29
CA TYR A 124 6.76 10.87 -9.84
C TYR A 124 7.40 12.25 -9.67
N ASP A 125 6.70 13.32 -10.03
CA ASP A 125 7.25 14.67 -9.94
C ASP A 125 7.47 15.11 -8.48
N ILE A 126 6.62 14.64 -7.56
CA ILE A 126 6.78 14.84 -6.11
C ILE A 126 8.05 14.11 -5.63
N MET A 127 8.14 12.79 -5.83
CA MET A 127 9.20 11.94 -5.27
C MET A 127 10.56 12.13 -5.94
N ILE A 128 10.59 12.23 -7.27
CA ILE A 128 11.82 12.18 -8.06
C ILE A 128 12.04 13.51 -8.79
N GLY A 129 10.97 14.15 -9.26
CA GLY A 129 11.05 15.32 -10.17
C GLY A 129 11.90 16.49 -9.68
N ASN A 130 11.91 16.75 -8.37
CA ASN A 130 12.71 17.82 -7.77
C ASN A 130 14.22 17.52 -7.74
N TYR A 131 14.60 16.24 -7.75
CA TYR A 131 15.98 15.78 -7.67
C TYR A 131 16.59 15.46 -9.04
N LEU A 132 15.80 15.55 -10.12
CA LEU A 132 16.31 15.39 -11.48
C LEU A 132 17.13 16.62 -11.91
N ASN A 133 18.29 16.34 -12.50
CA ASN A 133 19.08 17.39 -13.16
C ASN A 133 18.40 17.82 -14.47
N ASP A 134 18.84 18.95 -15.02
CA ASP A 134 18.21 19.52 -16.23
C ASP A 134 18.28 18.58 -17.44
N LYS A 135 19.34 17.79 -17.54
CA LYS A 135 19.53 16.81 -18.62
C LYS A 135 18.52 15.67 -18.52
N GLU A 136 18.31 15.11 -17.33
CA GLU A 136 17.33 14.06 -17.08
C GLU A 136 15.89 14.57 -17.30
N LYS A 137 15.62 15.82 -16.88
CA LYS A 137 14.33 16.47 -17.17
C LYS A 137 14.09 16.61 -18.66
N GLU A 138 15.12 16.84 -19.47
CA GLU A 138 15.00 16.86 -20.93
C GLU A 138 14.72 15.48 -21.52
N GLU A 139 15.33 14.41 -21.00
CA GLU A 139 15.08 13.04 -21.47
C GLU A 139 13.63 12.59 -21.19
N LEU A 140 12.99 13.16 -20.17
CA LEU A 140 11.58 12.94 -19.87
C LEU A 140 10.62 13.74 -20.76
N LYS A 141 11.09 14.74 -21.50
CA LYS A 141 10.22 15.47 -22.44
C LYS A 141 9.86 14.53 -23.59
N PRO A 142 8.57 14.42 -23.97
CA PRO A 142 8.16 13.70 -25.15
C PRO A 142 8.83 14.36 -26.34
N ASN A 143 9.54 13.54 -27.10
CA ASN A 143 10.21 14.03 -28.29
C ASN A 143 9.11 14.39 -29.31
N PRO A 144 8.97 15.65 -29.76
CA PRO A 144 7.85 16.10 -30.57
C PRO A 144 7.70 15.32 -31.88
N ILE A 145 8.80 14.71 -32.35
CA ILE A 145 8.85 13.84 -33.52
C ILE A 145 8.03 12.55 -33.31
N ASN A 146 8.01 12.00 -32.09
CA ASN A 146 7.38 10.72 -31.80
C ASN A 146 5.99 10.81 -31.16
N SER A 147 5.66 11.94 -30.51
CA SER A 147 4.40 12.07 -29.77
C SER A 147 3.33 12.91 -30.49
N GLY A 148 3.68 13.55 -31.61
CA GLY A 148 2.77 14.40 -32.39
C GLY A 148 2.22 15.58 -31.58
N PHE A 149 1.34 16.37 -32.20
CA PHE A 149 0.74 17.56 -31.58
C PHE A 149 -0.07 17.22 -30.31
N SER A 150 -0.73 16.07 -30.28
CA SER A 150 -1.48 15.58 -29.11
C SER A 150 -0.56 15.38 -27.91
N GLY A 151 0.63 14.81 -28.10
CA GLY A 151 1.59 14.59 -27.02
C GLY A 151 2.16 15.89 -26.46
N VAL A 152 2.34 16.90 -27.31
CA VAL A 152 2.77 18.25 -26.87
C VAL A 152 1.67 18.95 -26.07
N MET A 153 0.41 18.87 -26.50
CA MET A 153 -0.73 19.46 -25.77
C MET A 153 -0.98 18.79 -24.42
N GLN A 154 -0.86 17.46 -24.34
CA GLN A 154 -0.95 16.72 -23.08
C GLN A 154 0.09 17.23 -22.07
N GLN A 155 1.29 17.57 -22.56
CA GLN A 155 2.39 18.08 -21.76
C GLN A 155 2.12 19.45 -21.13
N PHE A 156 1.47 20.36 -21.88
CA PHE A 156 1.05 21.65 -21.34
C PHE A 156 -0.01 21.48 -20.24
N ALA A 157 -1.00 20.61 -20.48
CA ALA A 157 -2.05 20.32 -19.52
C ALA A 157 -1.48 19.70 -18.23
N ASP A 158 -0.52 18.78 -18.36
CA ASP A 158 0.16 18.17 -17.23
C ASP A 158 1.01 19.22 -16.50
N SER A 159 1.81 20.01 -17.22
CA SER A 159 2.67 21.03 -16.61
C SER A 159 1.88 22.09 -15.85
N GLU A 160 0.71 22.49 -16.33
CA GLU A 160 -0.17 23.45 -15.65
C GLU A 160 -0.83 22.83 -14.41
N ARG A 161 -1.33 21.59 -14.51
CA ARG A 161 -1.86 20.84 -13.36
C ARG A 161 -0.81 20.60 -12.28
N ILE A 162 0.41 20.29 -12.68
CA ILE A 162 1.55 20.05 -11.79
C ILE A 162 1.95 21.37 -11.11
N SER A 163 2.04 22.47 -11.85
CA SER A 163 2.39 23.78 -11.29
C SER A 163 1.37 24.27 -10.26
N GLN A 164 0.07 24.05 -10.49
CA GLN A 164 -0.98 24.49 -9.56
C GLN A 164 -0.98 23.71 -8.23
N ARG A 165 -0.48 22.47 -8.20
CA ARG A 165 -0.51 21.61 -7.01
C ARG A 165 0.79 21.64 -6.18
N LYS A 166 1.92 21.98 -6.81
CA LYS A 166 3.23 22.15 -6.13
C LYS A 166 3.22 23.12 -4.95
N CYS A 167 2.26 24.04 -4.87
CA CYS A 167 2.18 25.03 -3.79
C CYS A 167 1.62 24.49 -2.46
N GLN A 168 0.87 23.38 -2.44
CA GLN A 168 0.32 22.80 -1.20
C GLN A 168 1.09 21.56 -0.71
N ASP A 169 1.60 20.74 -1.64
CA ASP A 169 2.14 19.41 -1.29
C ASP A 169 3.61 19.43 -0.84
N ASN A 170 4.30 20.57 -0.95
CA ASN A 170 5.68 20.73 -0.49
C ASN A 170 5.82 20.53 1.05
N TYR A 171 4.75 20.83 1.80
CA TYR A 171 4.70 20.57 3.25
C TYR A 171 4.70 19.07 3.57
N MET A 172 3.86 18.29 2.86
CA MET A 172 3.78 16.85 3.05
C MET A 172 5.10 16.16 2.68
N MET A 173 5.80 16.66 1.65
CA MET A 173 7.11 16.14 1.30
C MET A 173 8.17 16.44 2.36
N LYS A 174 8.22 17.68 2.87
CA LYS A 174 9.12 18.03 3.98
C LYS A 174 8.85 17.19 5.23
N LEU A 175 7.58 16.96 5.55
CA LEU A 175 7.17 16.06 6.61
C LEU A 175 7.65 14.62 6.36
N TYR A 176 7.52 14.12 5.14
CA TYR A 176 7.95 12.77 4.81
C TYR A 176 9.47 12.63 4.89
N GLU A 177 10.23 13.57 4.33
CA GLU A 177 11.69 13.57 4.44
C GLU A 177 12.14 13.64 5.90
N GLU A 178 11.60 14.55 6.69
CA GLU A 178 12.02 14.68 8.09
C GLU A 178 11.62 13.49 8.94
N VAL A 179 10.37 13.05 8.86
CA VAL A 179 9.87 11.98 9.73
C VAL A 179 10.37 10.61 9.28
N VAL A 180 10.34 10.33 7.97
CA VAL A 180 10.65 8.99 7.43
C VAL A 180 12.13 8.84 7.09
N ILE A 181 12.75 9.83 6.44
CA ILE A 181 14.15 9.72 6.01
C ILE A 181 15.10 10.09 7.14
N LYS A 182 14.87 11.23 7.80
CA LYS A 182 15.75 11.72 8.87
C LYS A 182 15.37 11.20 10.26
N GLY A 183 14.24 10.50 10.39
CA GLY A 183 13.75 9.97 11.66
C GLY A 183 13.37 11.03 12.69
N ASN A 184 13.16 12.28 12.25
CA ASN A 184 12.91 13.43 13.09
C ASN A 184 11.41 13.56 13.39
N THR A 185 10.94 12.80 14.39
CA THR A 185 9.52 12.79 14.81
C THR A 185 9.07 14.07 15.50
N LYS A 186 10.00 14.99 15.83
CA LYS A 186 9.70 16.24 16.55
C LYS A 186 8.85 17.22 15.73
N LEU A 187 8.80 17.04 14.41
CA LEU A 187 7.97 17.82 13.50
C LEU A 187 6.48 17.45 13.52
N LEU A 188 6.10 16.35 14.17
CA LEU A 188 4.70 16.06 14.42
C LEU A 188 4.08 16.99 15.48
N ASP A 189 4.92 17.66 16.29
CA ASP A 189 4.48 18.45 17.45
C ASP A 189 4.63 19.98 17.30
N ASN A 190 5.37 20.52 16.33
CA ASN A 190 5.53 21.97 16.15
C ASN A 190 5.70 22.40 14.68
N GLU A 191 5.03 23.48 14.27
CA GLU A 191 4.88 23.96 12.88
C GLU A 191 6.04 24.79 12.30
N ASP A 192 7.11 25.07 13.06
CA ASP A 192 8.14 26.03 12.61
C ASP A 192 9.53 25.39 12.47
N ILE A 193 9.84 24.82 11.30
CA ILE A 193 11.22 24.57 10.89
C ILE A 193 11.44 25.04 9.46
N VAL A 194 12.20 26.14 9.33
CA VAL A 194 12.86 26.58 8.10
C VAL A 194 14.34 26.32 8.31
N GLU A 195 14.89 25.28 7.68
CA GLU A 195 16.35 25.09 7.61
C GLU A 195 16.77 24.90 6.15
N GLU A 196 17.88 25.56 5.80
CA GLU A 196 18.50 25.61 4.49
C GLU A 196 19.19 24.27 4.15
N GLU A 197 18.86 23.69 3.00
CA GLU A 197 19.44 22.43 2.53
C GLU A 197 20.91 22.58 2.12
N LYS A 198 21.78 21.67 2.61
CA LYS A 198 23.16 21.51 2.11
C LYS A 198 23.15 20.60 0.88
N GLU A 199 23.83 21.04 -0.20
CA GLU A 199 23.85 20.38 -1.52
C GLU A 199 24.38 18.93 -1.52
N ASP A 200 25.23 18.54 -0.56
CA ASP A 200 25.96 17.27 -0.59
C ASP A 200 25.10 16.00 -0.42
N ASN A 201 23.82 16.12 0.01
CA ASN A 201 22.93 14.96 0.21
C ASN A 201 21.93 14.70 -0.92
N LYS A 202 21.92 15.51 -1.99
CA LYS A 202 20.88 15.40 -3.03
C LYS A 202 20.87 14.07 -3.77
N ASP A 203 22.05 13.53 -4.15
CA ASP A 203 22.12 12.28 -4.92
C ASP A 203 21.73 11.05 -4.09
N SER A 204 22.13 10.99 -2.81
CA SER A 204 21.73 9.90 -1.92
C SER A 204 20.21 9.90 -1.68
N ASN A 205 19.64 11.09 -1.46
CA ASN A 205 18.19 11.23 -1.28
C ASN A 205 17.43 10.88 -2.56
N LYS A 206 17.96 11.24 -3.74
CA LYS A 206 17.36 10.91 -5.04
C LYS A 206 17.21 9.40 -5.24
N GLU A 207 18.29 8.64 -5.06
CA GLU A 207 18.24 7.19 -5.27
C GLU A 207 17.31 6.52 -4.25
N PHE A 208 17.30 6.99 -3.01
CA PHE A 208 16.35 6.54 -1.99
C PHE A 208 14.90 6.79 -2.40
N LEU A 209 14.57 8.02 -2.79
CA LEU A 209 13.22 8.40 -3.20
C LEU A 209 12.78 7.67 -4.48
N ARG A 210 13.71 7.43 -5.40
CA ARG A 210 13.47 6.62 -6.60
C ARG A 210 13.12 5.17 -6.24
N ASN A 211 13.84 4.59 -5.28
CA ASN A 211 13.54 3.23 -4.79
C ASN A 211 12.20 3.16 -4.06
N GLU A 212 11.87 4.16 -3.25
CA GLU A 212 10.55 4.26 -2.59
C GLU A 212 9.42 4.39 -3.61
N PHE A 213 9.60 5.25 -4.62
CA PHE A 213 8.64 5.38 -5.70
C PHE A 213 8.46 4.06 -6.47
N LEU A 214 9.56 3.38 -6.80
CA LEU A 214 9.50 2.04 -7.43
C LEU A 214 8.77 1.04 -6.52
N ASN A 215 8.98 1.09 -5.21
CA ASN A 215 8.30 0.21 -4.27
C ASN A 215 6.79 0.48 -4.23
N ILE A 216 6.35 1.74 -4.25
CA ILE A 216 4.93 2.09 -4.38
C ILE A 216 4.35 1.51 -5.66
N MET A 217 5.02 1.73 -6.80
CA MET A 217 4.58 1.23 -8.10
C MET A 217 4.56 -0.30 -8.16
N LYS A 218 5.52 -0.97 -7.53
CA LYS A 218 5.55 -2.42 -7.34
C LYS A 218 4.35 -2.91 -6.52
N GLN A 219 4.05 -2.28 -5.39
CA GLN A 219 2.92 -2.69 -4.55
C GLN A 219 1.59 -2.54 -5.30
N ARG A 220 1.38 -1.42 -6.00
CA ARG A 220 0.20 -1.22 -6.85
C ARG A 220 0.07 -2.32 -7.90
N PHE A 221 1.17 -2.65 -8.57
CA PHE A 221 1.20 -3.71 -9.58
C PHE A 221 0.83 -5.09 -8.99
N ILE A 222 1.48 -5.49 -7.89
CA ILE A 222 1.20 -6.77 -7.22
C ILE A 222 -0.25 -6.84 -6.72
N ASN A 223 -0.81 -5.72 -6.27
CA ASN A 223 -2.21 -5.63 -5.85
C ASN A 223 -3.21 -5.63 -7.03
N GLY A 224 -2.75 -5.57 -8.28
CA GLY A 224 -3.59 -5.55 -9.48
C GLY A 224 -4.19 -4.17 -9.79
N GLU A 225 -3.61 -3.10 -9.26
CA GLU A 225 -4.13 -1.73 -9.40
C GLU A 225 -3.74 -1.07 -10.73
N ASP A 226 -2.76 -1.61 -11.45
CA ASP A 226 -2.34 -1.10 -12.78
C ASP A 226 -3.13 -1.72 -13.96
N SER A 227 -4.37 -2.18 -13.76
CA SER A 227 -5.17 -2.84 -14.80
C SER A 227 -5.47 -1.96 -16.03
N GLN A 228 -5.37 -0.63 -15.87
CA GLN A 228 -5.48 0.34 -16.97
C GLN A 228 -4.27 0.34 -17.90
N PHE A 229 -3.11 -0.10 -17.41
CA PHE A 229 -1.82 -0.04 -18.12
C PHE A 229 -1.26 -1.42 -18.42
N PHE A 230 -1.75 -2.46 -17.73
CA PHE A 230 -1.27 -3.82 -17.86
C PHE A 230 -2.43 -4.81 -17.82
N ASP A 231 -2.47 -5.69 -18.83
CA ASP A 231 -3.41 -6.79 -18.88
C ASP A 231 -2.82 -8.01 -18.17
N TYR A 232 -3.25 -8.24 -16.93
CA TYR A 232 -2.79 -9.34 -16.10
C TYR A 232 -3.27 -10.70 -16.61
N ASP A 233 -4.46 -10.78 -17.20
CA ASP A 233 -5.12 -12.05 -17.51
C ASP A 233 -4.54 -12.70 -18.77
N SER A 234 -4.05 -11.88 -19.71
CA SER A 234 -3.42 -12.39 -20.93
C SER A 234 -1.92 -12.70 -20.77
N TYR A 235 -1.28 -12.21 -19.69
CA TYR A 235 0.15 -12.38 -19.52
C TYR A 235 0.51 -13.81 -19.14
N LYS A 236 1.44 -14.41 -19.88
CA LYS A 236 1.93 -15.77 -19.64
C LYS A 236 3.30 -15.72 -18.97
N ILE A 237 3.35 -16.15 -17.71
CA ILE A 237 4.60 -16.32 -16.96
C ILE A 237 5.50 -17.31 -17.71
N LYS A 238 6.73 -16.88 -18.01
CA LYS A 238 7.71 -17.70 -18.72
C LYS A 238 8.48 -18.57 -17.72
N ASP A 239 8.88 -18.01 -16.58
CA ASP A 239 9.64 -18.72 -15.55
C ASP A 239 8.74 -19.44 -14.54
N LYS A 240 8.10 -20.53 -15.00
CA LYS A 240 7.26 -21.38 -14.15
C LYS A 240 8.03 -22.05 -13.01
N LYS A 241 9.34 -22.25 -13.18
CA LYS A 241 10.17 -22.86 -12.13
C LYS A 241 10.26 -21.92 -10.95
N LYS A 242 10.60 -20.66 -11.18
CA LYS A 242 10.68 -19.66 -10.13
C LYS A 242 9.34 -19.43 -9.41
N LEU A 243 8.22 -19.49 -10.15
CA LEU A 243 6.89 -19.46 -9.55
C LEU A 243 6.67 -20.63 -8.58
N ASN A 244 7.03 -21.86 -8.98
CA ASN A 244 6.92 -23.03 -8.11
C ASN A 244 7.82 -22.90 -6.87
N ASP A 245 9.06 -22.43 -7.03
CA ASP A 245 9.98 -22.21 -5.90
C ASP A 245 9.38 -21.20 -4.89
N LEU A 246 8.62 -20.20 -5.37
CA LEU A 246 7.93 -19.24 -4.49
C LEU A 246 6.76 -19.87 -3.76
N ILE A 247 5.95 -20.67 -4.47
CA ILE A 247 4.81 -21.39 -3.88
C ILE A 247 5.29 -22.38 -2.82
N GLU A 248 6.40 -23.09 -3.06
CA GLU A 248 6.99 -24.02 -2.09
C GLU A 248 7.41 -23.30 -0.80
N ARG A 249 8.00 -22.10 -0.91
CA ARG A 249 8.34 -21.29 0.27
C ARG A 249 7.12 -20.82 1.04
N ASP A 250 6.09 -20.35 0.35
CA ASP A 250 4.85 -19.93 1.01
C ASP A 250 4.16 -21.11 1.71
N LEU A 251 4.22 -22.31 1.14
CA LEU A 251 3.72 -23.54 1.77
C LEU A 251 4.54 -23.92 3.00
N GLU A 252 5.87 -23.78 2.92
CA GLU A 252 6.78 -24.02 4.04
C GLU A 252 6.52 -23.01 5.18
N ASP A 253 6.41 -21.72 4.87
CA ASP A 253 6.10 -20.66 5.84
C ASP A 253 4.73 -20.89 6.50
N SER A 254 3.71 -21.26 5.70
CA SER A 254 2.38 -21.60 6.23
C SER A 254 2.39 -22.82 7.15
N TYR A 255 3.30 -23.77 6.94
CA TYR A 255 3.46 -24.94 7.83
C TYR A 255 4.01 -24.52 9.20
N PHE A 256 4.94 -23.55 9.23
CA PHE A 256 5.51 -23.05 10.49
C PHE A 256 4.56 -22.16 11.30
N ASP A 257 3.59 -21.52 10.66
CA ASP A 257 2.58 -20.70 11.35
C ASP A 257 1.49 -21.53 12.07
N GLU A 258 1.38 -22.83 11.77
CA GLU A 258 0.39 -23.75 12.37
C GLU A 258 0.90 -24.46 13.65
N ASP A 259 2.18 -24.35 13.99
CA ASP A 259 2.83 -24.92 15.20
C ASP A 259 2.99 -23.88 16.34
#